data_AF-A0A2E0XYR1-F1
#
_entry.id   AF-A0A2E0XYR1-F1
#
_cell.length_a   1.000
_cell.length_b   1.000
_cell.length_c   1.000
_cell.angle_alpha   90.00
_cell.angle_beta   90.00
_cell.angle_gamma   90.00
#
_symmetry.space_group_name_H-M   'P 1'
#
loop_
_entity.id
_entity.type
_entity.pdbx_description
1 polymer ?
#
loop_
_entity_poly.entity_id
_entity_poly.type
_entity_poly.pdbx_seq_one_letter_code
_entity_poly.pdbx_strand_id
1 'polypeptide(L)'
;MMHRALTTRRGIALFEVILAAILLGIGLSIALSLAAQSLSQQSLGERNMVAAWLADEQMGLVVMEGPQQFLRTHPTSGTYLPPFEEYSYEVEVQHVSDWEPYLVTVFITWDDGDRSFLLETKIAPRQGDPEEFDDRRPLEFIDREAIYYEENLE
;
A
#
# COMPACT_ATOMS: atom_id res chain seq x y z
N MET A 1 -60.60 -56.94 -14.39
CA MET A 1 -59.24 -56.57 -14.83
C MET A 1 -58.84 -55.32 -14.04
N MET A 2 -58.10 -55.46 -12.93
CA MET A 2 -57.79 -54.35 -12.04
C MET A 2 -56.29 -54.33 -11.80
N HIS A 3 -55.56 -53.60 -12.66
CA HIS A 3 -54.13 -53.36 -12.48
C HIS A 3 -53.94 -52.31 -11.39
N ARG A 4 -53.43 -52.76 -10.25
CA ARG A 4 -53.15 -51.96 -9.06
C ARG A 4 -51.80 -51.26 -9.24
N ALA A 5 -51.82 -50.04 -9.78
CA ALA A 5 -50.65 -49.17 -9.87
C ALA A 5 -50.63 -48.18 -8.71
N LEU A 6 -50.16 -48.59 -7.52
CA LEU A 6 -50.07 -47.71 -6.36
C LEU A 6 -48.79 -47.98 -5.55
N THR A 7 -47.61 -47.84 -6.16
CA THR A 7 -46.33 -47.85 -5.42
C THR A 7 -45.29 -46.87 -5.95
N THR A 8 -45.44 -46.32 -7.16
CA THR A 8 -44.39 -45.50 -7.81
C THR A 8 -44.27 -44.07 -7.28
N ARG A 9 -45.36 -43.46 -6.75
CA ARG A 9 -45.34 -42.05 -6.29
C ARG A 9 -44.47 -41.80 -5.07
N ARG A 10 -44.37 -42.76 -4.14
CA ARG A 10 -43.55 -42.60 -2.92
C ARG A 10 -42.05 -42.68 -3.21
N GLY A 11 -41.64 -43.48 -4.19
CA GLY A 11 -40.24 -43.56 -4.61
C GLY A 11 -39.73 -42.26 -5.25
N ILE A 12 -40.58 -41.62 -6.06
CA ILE A 12 -40.26 -40.33 -6.70
C ILE A 12 -40.11 -39.22 -5.65
N ALA A 13 -41.04 -39.13 -4.69
CA ALA A 13 -40.96 -38.11 -3.63
C ALA A 13 -39.71 -38.26 -2.76
N LEU A 14 -39.32 -39.49 -2.41
CA LEU A 14 -38.10 -39.72 -1.64
C LEU A 14 -36.85 -39.32 -2.44
N PHE A 15 -36.82 -39.66 -3.74
CA PHE A 15 -35.74 -39.27 -4.64
C PHE A 15 -35.60 -37.75 -4.75
N GLU A 16 -36.72 -37.03 -4.91
CA GLU A 16 -36.73 -35.56 -4.95
C GLU A 16 -36.19 -34.94 -3.66
N VAL A 17 -36.60 -35.44 -2.50
CA VAL A 17 -36.10 -34.95 -1.21
C VAL A 17 -34.61 -35.23 -1.03
N ILE A 18 -34.14 -36.42 -1.43
CA ILE A 18 -32.71 -36.76 -1.39
C ILE A 18 -31.92 -35.84 -2.34
N LEU A 19 -32.42 -35.63 -3.56
CA LEU A 19 -31.78 -34.74 -4.53
C LEU A 19 -31.72 -33.30 -3.99
N ALA A 20 -32.81 -32.80 -3.42
CA ALA A 20 -32.86 -31.47 -2.81
C ALA A 20 -31.87 -31.34 -1.66
N ALA A 21 -31.76 -32.36 -0.79
CA ALA A 21 -30.80 -32.37 0.31
C ALA A 21 -29.34 -32.40 -0.18
N ILE A 22 -29.03 -33.17 -1.23
CA ILE A 22 -27.70 -33.21 -1.85
C ILE A 22 -27.35 -31.85 -2.46
N LEU A 23 -28.25 -31.26 -3.23
CA LEU A 23 -28.06 -29.94 -3.83
C LEU A 23 -27.87 -28.85 -2.77
N LEU A 24 -28.66 -28.90 -1.69
CA LEU A 24 -28.54 -27.99 -0.57
C LEU A 24 -27.20 -28.15 0.16
N GLY A 25 -26.74 -29.39 0.36
CA GLY A 25 -25.43 -29.67 0.94
C GLY A 25 -24.28 -29.09 0.11
N ILE A 26 -24.33 -29.28 -1.22
CA ILE A 26 -23.33 -28.71 -2.13
C ILE A 26 -23.36 -27.18 -2.10
N GLY A 27 -24.55 -26.58 -2.18
CA GLY A 27 -24.71 -25.12 -2.16
C GLY A 27 -24.19 -24.49 -0.87
N LEU A 28 -24.49 -25.09 0.29
CA LEU A 28 -24.00 -24.62 1.57
C LEU A 28 -22.47 -24.75 1.68
N SER A 29 -21.90 -25.86 1.20
CA SER A 29 -20.45 -26.07 1.19
C SER A 29 -19.73 -24.98 0.37
N ILE A 30 -20.29 -24.62 -0.79
CA ILE A 30 -19.72 -23.56 -1.65
C ILE A 30 -19.81 -22.22 -0.94
N ALA A 31 -20.97 -21.89 -0.37
CA ALA A 31 -21.19 -20.62 0.33
C ALA A 31 -20.21 -20.44 1.51
N LEU A 32 -20.01 -21.48 2.32
CA LEU A 32 -19.05 -21.45 3.42
C LEU A 32 -17.61 -21.31 2.94
N SER A 33 -17.24 -21.99 1.84
CA SER A 33 -15.89 -21.89 1.27
C SER A 33 -15.60 -20.47 0.77
N LEU A 34 -16.57 -19.83 0.11
CA LEU A 34 -16.44 -18.44 -0.34
C LEU A 34 -16.33 -17.47 0.84
N ALA A 35 -17.11 -17.69 1.90
CA ALA A 35 -17.03 -16.86 3.11
C ALA A 35 -15.65 -16.98 3.79
N ALA A 36 -15.13 -18.20 3.94
CA ALA A 36 -13.81 -18.44 4.51
C ALA A 36 -12.70 -17.80 3.66
N GLN A 37 -12.78 -17.94 2.34
CA GLN A 37 -11.83 -17.33 1.41
C GLN A 37 -11.86 -15.80 1.49
N SER A 38 -13.04 -15.20 1.57
CA SER A 38 -13.20 -13.75 1.68
C SER A 38 -12.60 -13.22 2.99
N LEU A 39 -12.80 -13.91 4.11
CA LEU A 39 -12.22 -13.52 5.38
C LEU A 39 -10.68 -13.62 5.37
N SER A 40 -10.14 -14.68 4.78
CA SER A 40 -8.69 -14.84 4.60
C SER A 40 -8.10 -13.72 3.74
N GLN A 41 -8.76 -13.34 2.64
CA GLN A 41 -8.33 -12.21 1.80
C GLN A 41 -8.42 -10.87 2.53
N GLN A 42 -9.45 -10.67 3.35
CA GLN A 42 -9.58 -9.44 4.15
C GLN A 42 -8.43 -9.30 5.14
N SER A 43 -8.11 -10.35 5.89
CA SER A 43 -6.99 -10.33 6.84
C SER A 43 -5.66 -10.06 6.14
N LEU A 44 -5.43 -10.63 4.95
CA LEU A 44 -4.25 -10.33 4.14
C LEU A 44 -4.24 -8.85 3.69
N GLY A 45 -5.39 -8.31 3.30
CA GLY A 45 -5.53 -6.91 2.93
C GLY A 45 -5.21 -5.96 4.07
N GLU A 46 -5.64 -6.27 5.30
CA GLU A 46 -5.31 -5.52 6.50
C GLU A 46 -3.79 -5.49 6.75
N ARG A 47 -3.11 -6.65 6.66
CA ARG A 47 -1.65 -6.72 6.79
C ARG A 47 -0.91 -5.94 5.70
N ASN A 48 -1.35 -6.05 4.46
CA ASN A 48 -0.77 -5.28 3.35
C ASN A 48 -0.94 -3.77 3.54
N MET A 49 -2.08 -3.32 4.06
CA MET A 49 -2.34 -1.91 4.35
C MET A 49 -1.42 -1.39 5.47
N VAL A 50 -1.23 -2.19 6.53
CA VAL A 50 -0.27 -1.86 7.60
C VAL A 50 1.14 -1.80 7.04
N ALA A 51 1.57 -2.80 6.27
CA ALA A 51 2.90 -2.81 5.65
C ALA A 51 3.13 -1.60 4.73
N ALA A 52 2.12 -1.19 3.95
CA ALA A 52 2.19 0.01 3.12
C ALA A 52 2.33 1.29 3.94
N TRP A 53 1.60 1.39 5.05
CA TRP A 53 1.70 2.54 5.96
C TRP A 53 3.08 2.62 6.64
N LEU A 54 3.60 1.49 7.11
CA LEU A 54 4.95 1.40 7.69
C LEU A 54 6.04 1.72 6.67
N ALA A 55 5.86 1.30 5.40
CA ALA A 55 6.77 1.64 4.32
C ALA A 55 6.78 3.15 4.03
N ASP A 56 5.60 3.79 4.04
CA ASP A 56 5.47 5.23 3.86
C ASP A 56 6.10 6.02 5.02
N GLU A 57 5.97 5.54 6.26
CA GLU A 57 6.65 6.15 7.41
C GLU A 57 8.18 6.13 7.24
N GLN A 58 8.76 4.98 6.90
CA GLN A 58 10.20 4.86 6.66
C GLN A 58 10.64 5.73 5.48
N MET A 59 9.90 5.70 4.38
CA MET A 59 10.18 6.53 3.22
C MET A 59 10.10 8.03 3.57
N GLY A 60 9.12 8.42 4.38
CA GLY A 60 8.95 9.78 4.89
C GLY A 60 10.17 10.26 5.68
N LEU A 61 10.76 9.41 6.52
CA LEU A 61 12.01 9.73 7.23
C LEU A 61 13.17 9.97 6.25
N VAL A 62 13.33 9.10 5.25
CA VAL A 62 14.39 9.26 4.24
C VAL A 62 14.20 10.56 3.45
N VAL A 63 12.97 10.91 3.07
CA VAL A 63 12.66 12.17 2.36
C VAL A 63 12.89 13.38 3.26
N MET A 64 12.54 13.28 4.54
CA MET A 64 12.66 14.38 5.50
C MET A 64 14.12 14.71 5.85
N GLU A 65 15.00 13.72 5.98
CA GLU A 65 16.41 13.95 6.32
C GLU A 65 17.30 14.05 5.07
N GLY A 66 16.93 13.34 4.01
CA GLY A 66 17.75 13.12 2.84
C GLY A 66 18.46 11.76 2.89
N PRO A 67 18.62 11.05 1.75
CA PRO A 67 19.15 9.68 1.71
C PRO A 67 20.53 9.51 2.34
N GLN A 68 21.45 10.46 2.11
CA GLN A 68 22.80 10.40 2.68
C GLN A 68 22.81 10.55 4.21
N GLN A 69 21.99 11.47 4.72
CA GLN A 69 21.94 11.73 6.15
C GLN A 69 21.30 10.55 6.88
N PHE A 70 20.20 10.02 6.34
CA PHE A 70 19.51 8.85 6.86
C PHE A 70 20.45 7.66 7.08
N LEU A 71 21.29 7.32 6.08
CA LEU A 71 22.26 6.23 6.20
C LEU A 71 23.29 6.40 7.33
N ARG A 72 23.50 7.63 7.81
CA ARG A 72 24.45 7.95 8.88
C ARG A 72 23.78 7.99 10.26
N THR A 73 22.52 8.38 10.31
CA THR A 73 21.78 8.65 11.56
C THR A 73 20.91 7.48 11.97
N HIS A 74 20.41 6.69 11.03
CA HIS A 74 19.42 5.64 11.26
C HIS A 74 19.96 4.26 10.88
N PRO A 75 19.50 3.20 11.57
CA PRO A 75 19.70 1.85 11.10
C PRO A 75 18.94 1.62 9.79
N THR A 76 19.54 0.88 8.85
CA THR A 76 18.90 0.51 7.58
C THR A 76 18.04 -0.74 7.67
N SER A 77 18.03 -1.44 8.81
CA SER A 77 17.15 -2.58 9.03
C SER A 77 16.80 -2.73 10.51
N GLY A 78 15.66 -3.37 10.78
CA GLY A 78 15.23 -3.66 12.14
C GLY A 78 13.82 -4.20 12.22
N THR A 79 13.36 -4.40 13.44
CA THR A 79 11.99 -4.78 13.78
C THR A 79 11.27 -3.60 14.41
N TYR A 80 9.94 -3.52 14.24
CA TYR A 80 9.15 -2.49 14.89
C TYR A 80 8.86 -2.84 16.36
N LEU A 81 8.39 -1.82 17.09
CA LEU A 81 7.92 -1.93 18.47
C LEU A 81 6.42 -2.24 18.51
N PRO A 82 5.87 -2.61 19.69
CA PRO A 82 4.43 -2.77 19.86
C PRO A 82 3.62 -1.60 19.29
N PRO A 83 2.60 -1.85 18.45
CA PRO A 83 1.93 -3.14 18.15
C PRO A 83 2.38 -3.86 16.85
N PHE A 84 3.53 -3.51 16.28
CA PHE A 84 3.96 -3.97 14.95
C PHE A 84 5.16 -4.93 14.97
N GLU A 85 5.40 -5.63 16.07
CA GLU A 85 6.58 -6.49 16.24
C GLU A 85 6.66 -7.64 15.24
N GLU A 86 5.56 -7.97 14.58
CA GLU A 86 5.50 -8.96 13.49
C GLU A 86 6.11 -8.47 12.17
N TYR A 87 6.38 -7.16 12.05
CA TYR A 87 6.99 -6.54 10.88
C TYR A 87 8.46 -6.23 11.13
N SER A 88 9.25 -6.43 10.08
CA SER A 88 10.61 -5.92 9.95
C SER A 88 10.74 -5.02 8.74
N TYR A 89 11.70 -4.10 8.78
CA TYR A 89 12.03 -3.24 7.66
C TYR A 89 13.48 -3.40 7.23
N GLU A 90 13.71 -3.12 5.95
CA GLU A 90 15.02 -2.91 5.36
C GLU A 90 14.94 -1.74 4.38
N VAL A 91 15.92 -0.84 4.42
CA VAL A 91 16.01 0.34 3.58
C VAL A 91 17.30 0.25 2.78
N GLU A 92 17.16 0.11 1.47
CA GLU A 92 18.26 0.16 0.53
C GLU A 92 18.32 1.54 -0.13
N VAL A 93 19.52 2.11 -0.17
CA VAL A 93 19.78 3.41 -0.81
C VAL A 93 20.91 3.22 -1.80
N GLN A 94 20.60 3.35 -3.09
CA GLN A 94 21.56 3.22 -4.17
C GLN A 94 21.89 4.61 -4.74
N HIS A 95 23.19 4.89 -4.86
CA HIS A 95 23.71 6.12 -5.46
C HIS A 95 24.49 5.77 -6.72
N VAL A 96 24.00 6.22 -7.87
CA VAL A 96 24.61 5.92 -9.17
C VAL A 96 25.66 6.98 -9.54
N SER A 97 25.35 8.27 -9.36
CA SER A 97 26.29 9.38 -9.58
C SER A 97 25.84 10.68 -8.89
N ASP A 98 26.77 11.63 -8.71
CA ASP A 98 26.53 12.91 -8.01
C ASP A 98 25.43 13.79 -8.64
N TRP A 99 25.08 13.53 -9.91
CA TRP A 99 24.07 14.28 -10.66
C TRP A 99 22.76 13.51 -10.86
N GLU A 100 22.67 12.29 -10.31
CA GLU A 100 21.49 11.45 -10.40
C GLU A 100 20.79 11.33 -9.04
N PRO A 101 19.45 11.21 -9.03
CA PRO A 101 18.72 10.97 -7.80
C PRO A 101 19.09 9.60 -7.22
N TYR A 102 19.06 9.52 -5.89
CA TYR A 102 19.19 8.26 -5.16
C TYR A 102 17.98 7.39 -5.47
N LEU A 103 18.21 6.11 -5.73
CA LEU A 103 17.14 5.12 -5.73
C LEU A 103 17.01 4.59 -4.30
N VAL A 104 15.84 4.80 -3.70
CA VAL A 104 15.55 4.36 -2.34
C VAL A 104 14.45 3.32 -2.39
N THR A 105 14.72 2.17 -1.80
CA THR A 105 13.79 1.05 -1.73
C THR A 105 13.58 0.65 -0.28
N VAL A 106 12.33 0.71 0.17
CA VAL A 106 11.91 0.27 1.49
C VAL A 106 11.21 -1.07 1.35
N PHE A 107 11.71 -2.06 2.07
CA PHE A 107 11.14 -3.38 2.20
C PHE A 107 10.50 -3.51 3.57
N ILE A 108 9.24 -3.94 3.62
CA ILE A 108 8.56 -4.34 4.85
C ILE A 108 8.25 -5.82 4.75
N THR A 109 8.75 -6.62 5.66
CA THR A 109 8.57 -8.07 5.69
C THR A 109 7.80 -8.51 6.93
N TRP A 110 6.97 -9.54 6.78
CA TRP A 110 6.23 -10.16 7.87
C TRP A 110 6.05 -11.65 7.60
N ASP A 111 5.47 -12.37 8.57
CA ASP A 111 5.24 -13.83 8.48
C ASP A 111 6.56 -14.60 8.29
N ASP A 112 7.55 -14.30 9.15
CA ASP A 112 8.92 -14.85 9.10
C ASP A 112 9.64 -14.60 7.75
N GLY A 113 9.24 -13.54 7.04
CA GLY A 113 9.80 -13.15 5.75
C GLY A 113 9.16 -13.81 4.53
N ASP A 114 8.12 -14.66 4.70
CA ASP A 114 7.37 -15.24 3.56
C ASP A 114 6.61 -14.16 2.78
N ARG A 115 6.32 -13.04 3.43
CA ARG A 115 5.57 -11.92 2.85
C ARG A 115 6.39 -10.64 2.90
N SER A 116 6.28 -9.87 1.83
CA SER A 116 6.96 -8.58 1.70
C SER A 116 6.12 -7.56 0.95
N PHE A 117 6.28 -6.30 1.35
CA PHE A 117 5.82 -5.11 0.64
C PHE A 117 7.03 -4.26 0.28
N LEU A 118 7.04 -3.68 -0.91
CA LEU A 118 8.16 -2.90 -1.43
C LEU A 118 7.65 -1.54 -1.90
N LEU A 119 8.33 -0.49 -1.45
CA LEU A 119 8.13 0.89 -1.91
C LEU A 119 9.45 1.43 -2.44
N GLU A 120 9.49 1.72 -3.74
CA GLU A 120 10.67 2.27 -4.41
C GLU A 120 10.38 3.69 -4.90
N THR A 121 11.34 4.59 -4.71
CA THR A 121 11.25 5.95 -5.24
C THR A 121 12.63 6.54 -5.55
N LYS A 122 12.64 7.63 -6.31
CA LYS A 122 13.85 8.41 -6.61
C LYS A 122 13.85 9.71 -5.83
N ILE A 123 14.91 9.95 -5.05
CA ILE A 123 15.05 11.13 -4.20
C ILE A 123 16.27 11.94 -4.65
N ALA A 124 16.05 13.22 -4.98
CA ALA A 124 17.15 14.11 -5.32
C ALA A 124 18.09 14.33 -4.12
N PRO A 125 19.40 14.46 -4.34
CA PRO A 125 20.31 14.88 -3.27
C PRO A 125 19.85 16.22 -2.68
N ARG A 126 19.85 16.34 -1.35
CA ARG A 126 19.78 17.65 -0.72
C ARG A 126 21.09 18.38 -1.00
N GLN A 127 21.05 19.34 -1.91
CA GLN A 127 21.98 20.47 -1.82
C GLN A 127 21.57 21.20 -0.54
N GLY A 128 22.49 21.37 0.41
CA GLY A 128 22.17 21.85 1.76
C GLY A 128 21.35 23.14 1.77
N ASP A 129 20.88 23.56 2.95
CA ASP A 129 20.34 24.91 3.08
C ASP A 129 21.41 25.89 2.58
N PRO A 130 21.06 26.81 1.66
CA PRO A 130 22.04 27.79 1.21
C PRO A 130 22.57 28.51 2.45
N GLU A 131 23.89 28.51 2.63
CA GLU A 131 24.56 29.11 3.81
C GLU A 131 24.20 30.59 3.99
N GLU A 132 23.68 31.20 2.93
CA GLU A 132 23.09 32.53 2.88
C GLU A 132 21.66 32.42 2.34
N PHE A 133 20.68 32.98 3.06
CA PHE A 133 19.40 33.29 2.43
C PHE A 133 19.70 34.27 1.29
N ASP A 134 19.79 33.77 0.05
CA ASP A 134 19.78 34.64 -1.11
C ASP A 134 18.58 35.57 -0.93
N ASP A 135 18.85 36.87 -0.93
CA ASP A 135 17.83 37.87 -0.70
C ASP A 135 16.90 37.84 -1.91
N ARG A 136 15.87 36.98 -1.85
CA ARG A 136 14.89 36.78 -2.91
C ARG A 136 14.01 38.03 -3.13
N ARG A 137 14.26 39.11 -2.39
CA ARG A 137 13.68 40.40 -2.71
C ARG A 137 14.23 40.83 -4.06
N PRO A 138 13.38 41.29 -4.98
CA PRO A 138 13.84 41.96 -6.18
C PRO A 138 14.89 43.02 -5.82
N LEU A 139 16.02 43.04 -6.54
CA LEU A 139 17.09 44.03 -6.34
C LEU A 139 16.57 45.47 -6.52
N GLU A 140 15.54 45.63 -7.33
CA GLU A 140 14.88 46.90 -7.59
C GLU A 140 13.46 46.88 -7.02
N PHE A 141 13.06 48.00 -6.41
CA PHE A 141 11.67 48.20 -6.03
C PHE A 141 10.80 48.19 -7.28
N ILE A 142 9.72 47.41 -7.26
CA ILE A 142 8.71 47.45 -8.32
C ILE A 142 8.06 48.84 -8.28
N ASP A 143 8.40 49.69 -9.25
CA ASP A 143 7.77 50.98 -9.47
C ASP A 143 6.36 50.76 -10.02
N ARG A 144 5.36 50.85 -9.14
CA ARG A 144 3.95 50.68 -9.51
C ARG A 144 3.39 51.93 -10.18
N GLU A 145 4.01 53.09 -10.03
CA GLU A 145 3.51 54.34 -10.64
C GLU A 145 3.82 54.39 -12.13
N ALA A 146 5.01 53.92 -12.55
CA ALA A 146 5.38 53.83 -13.95
C ALA A 146 4.38 53.04 -14.80
N ILE A 147 3.81 51.95 -14.24
CA ILE A 147 2.79 51.11 -14.90
C ILE A 147 1.52 51.92 -15.23
N TYR A 148 1.10 52.81 -14.32
CA TYR A 148 -0.10 53.64 -14.53
C TYR A 148 0.09 54.77 -15.54
N TYR A 149 1.33 55.22 -15.77
CA TYR A 149 1.61 56.29 -16.73
C TYR A 149 1.78 55.76 -18.17
N GLU A 150 2.21 54.51 -18.35
CA GLU A 150 2.30 53.87 -19.66
C GLU A 150 0.91 53.44 -20.19
N GLU A 151 0.01 52.95 -19.33
CA GLU A 151 -1.35 52.53 -19.74
C GLU A 151 -2.26 53.72 -20.13
N ASN A 152 -1.94 54.94 -19.72
CA ASN A 152 -2.71 56.16 -20.03
C ASN A 152 -2.18 56.94 -21.24
N LEU A 153 -1.23 56.39 -22.01
CA LEU A 153 -0.63 57.02 -23.19
C LEU A 153 -0.99 56.34 -24.54
N GLU A 154 -1.94 55.39 -24.55
CA GLU A 154 -2.59 54.89 -25.79
C GLU A 154 -3.95 55.54 -26.06
#